data_AF-A0A504ZCC3-F1
#
_entry.id   AF-A0A504ZCC3-F1
#
_cell.length_a   1.000
_cell.length_b   1.000
_cell.length_c   1.000
_cell.angle_alpha   90.00
_cell.angle_beta   90.00
_cell.angle_gamma   90.00
#
_symmetry.space_group_name_H-M   'P 1'
#
loop_
_entity.id
_entity.type
_entity.pdbx_description
1 polymer ?
#
loop_
_entity_poly.entity_id
_entity_poly.type
_entity_poly.pdbx_seq_one_letter_code
_entity_poly.pdbx_strand_id
1 'polypeptide(L)'
;MGTRITDPRAAHLTPMAMTDSDWPQLMRVNPLLHWTYSDVWNFLRSLSIPYCSLYDVGYTSIGSMEDTHPNPSLRYVTDSGLTEYHPAYILSDFHLERSGRRKPNPMPCEAKPESSVN
;
A
#
# COMPACT_ATOMS: atom_id res chain seq x y z
N MET A 1 7.36 -2.33 14.78
CA MET A 1 6.67 -1.85 13.58
C MET A 1 6.27 -3.04 12.71
N GLY A 2 5.18 -2.92 11.95
CA GLY A 2 4.69 -3.96 11.04
C GLY A 2 5.25 -3.86 9.60
N THR A 3 6.41 -3.24 9.43
CA THR A 3 7.02 -3.01 8.11
C THR A 3 7.63 -4.30 7.56
N ARG A 4 7.46 -4.54 6.26
CA ARG A 4 8.10 -5.63 5.49
C ARG A 4 9.17 -5.06 4.56
N ILE A 5 10.14 -5.87 4.18
CA ILE A 5 11.28 -5.45 3.35
C ILE A 5 10.85 -4.96 1.95
N THR A 6 9.69 -5.44 1.47
CA THR A 6 9.09 -5.04 0.19
C THR A 6 8.33 -3.72 0.27
N ASP A 7 8.15 -3.14 1.45
CA ASP A 7 7.50 -1.84 1.61
C ASP A 7 8.41 -0.70 1.10
N PRO A 8 7.84 0.43 0.64
CA PRO A 8 8.64 1.56 0.18
C PRO A 8 9.63 2.03 1.25
N ARG A 9 10.90 2.21 0.84
CA ARG A 9 12.02 2.66 1.70
C ARG A 9 12.42 1.67 2.81
N ALA A 10 11.92 0.44 2.81
CA ALA A 10 12.22 -0.54 3.85
C ALA A 10 13.40 -1.49 3.53
N ALA A 11 13.93 -1.46 2.30
CA ALA A 11 14.91 -2.43 1.81
C ALA A 11 16.20 -2.54 2.64
N HIS A 12 16.58 -1.48 3.35
CA HIS A 12 17.79 -1.42 4.17
C HIS A 12 17.53 -1.61 5.67
N LEU A 13 16.27 -1.85 6.07
CA LEU A 13 15.93 -2.00 7.48
C LEU A 13 16.46 -3.34 8.03
N THR A 14 16.75 -3.35 9.31
CA THR A 14 17.09 -4.55 10.09
C THR A 14 15.94 -4.91 11.05
N PRO A 15 15.91 -6.15 11.57
CA PRO A 15 14.89 -6.56 12.54
C PRO A 15 14.88 -5.72 13.82
N MET A 16 16.05 -5.20 14.23
CA MET A 16 16.20 -4.28 15.35
C MET A 16 17.13 -3.15 14.93
N ALA A 17 16.67 -1.91 15.07
CA ALA A 17 17.44 -0.70 14.78
C ALA A 17 17.00 0.44 15.69
N MET A 18 17.94 1.28 16.12
CA MET A 18 17.56 2.56 16.69
C MET A 18 16.83 3.41 15.64
N THR A 19 15.97 4.30 16.12
CA THR A 19 15.43 5.40 15.31
C THR A 19 16.55 6.28 14.77
N ASP A 20 16.25 6.98 13.67
CA ASP A 20 17.18 7.94 13.07
C ASP A 20 17.39 9.14 14.02
N SER A 21 18.47 9.89 13.85
CA SER A 21 18.90 10.92 14.82
C SER A 21 17.91 12.08 14.99
N ASP A 22 17.05 12.31 14.01
CA ASP A 22 15.97 13.32 14.01
C ASP A 22 14.71 12.85 14.74
N TRP A 23 14.68 11.60 15.22
CA TRP A 23 13.58 11.00 15.98
C TRP A 23 13.94 10.77 17.45
N PRO A 24 12.92 10.69 18.35
CA PRO A 24 13.14 10.25 19.73
C PRO A 24 13.86 8.91 19.77
N GLN A 25 14.88 8.80 20.61
CA GLN A 25 15.77 7.64 20.68
C GLN A 25 15.05 6.40 21.22
N LEU A 26 14.54 5.58 20.29
CA LEU A 26 13.75 4.38 20.58
C LEU A 26 14.28 3.20 19.76
N MET A 27 14.15 1.99 20.31
CA MET A 27 14.42 0.77 19.57
C MET A 27 13.23 0.42 18.66
N ARG A 28 13.44 0.45 17.34
CA ARG A 28 12.49 -0.11 16.37
C ARG A 28 12.70 -1.61 16.28
N VAL A 29 11.64 -2.38 16.54
CA VAL A 29 11.62 -3.84 16.36
C VAL A 29 10.67 -4.18 15.21
N ASN A 30 11.14 -4.87 14.18
CA ASN A 30 10.41 -5.21 12.95
C ASN A 30 10.25 -6.74 12.83
N PRO A 31 9.37 -7.37 13.61
CA PRO A 31 9.24 -8.84 13.64
C PRO A 31 8.72 -9.43 12.34
N LEU A 32 8.02 -8.63 11.53
CA LEU A 32 7.44 -9.05 10.25
C LEU A 32 8.32 -8.71 9.05
N LEU A 33 9.57 -8.25 9.25
CA LEU A 33 10.39 -7.68 8.18
C LEU A 33 10.55 -8.60 6.96
N HIS A 34 10.62 -9.90 7.18
CA HIS A 34 10.82 -10.90 6.13
C HIS A 34 9.52 -11.60 5.69
N TRP A 35 8.37 -11.19 6.20
CA TRP A 35 7.09 -11.74 5.75
C TRP A 35 6.79 -11.26 4.33
N THR A 36 6.32 -12.18 3.50
CA THR A 36 5.81 -11.91 2.16
C THR A 36 4.32 -11.51 2.21
N TYR A 37 3.78 -11.05 1.08
CA TYR A 37 2.34 -10.83 0.93
C TYR A 37 1.53 -12.11 1.21
N SER A 38 2.02 -13.25 0.71
CA SER A 38 1.39 -14.55 0.93
C SER A 38 1.43 -14.97 2.39
N ASP A 39 2.53 -14.73 3.11
CA ASP A 39 2.62 -15.06 4.54
C ASP A 39 1.57 -14.30 5.36
N VAL A 40 1.37 -13.01 5.06
CA VAL A 40 0.33 -12.20 5.72
C VAL A 40 -1.05 -12.81 5.53
N TRP A 41 -1.45 -13.09 4.28
CA TRP A 41 -2.78 -13.63 4.00
C TRP A 41 -2.98 -15.06 4.51
N ASN A 42 -1.96 -15.91 4.38
CA ASN A 42 -2.00 -17.27 4.90
C ASN A 42 -2.18 -17.26 6.42
N PHE A 43 -1.45 -16.41 7.14
CA PHE A 43 -1.59 -16.27 8.59
C PHE A 43 -2.99 -15.77 8.99
N LEU A 44 -3.46 -14.67 8.38
CA LEU A 44 -4.78 -14.10 8.70
C LEU A 44 -5.90 -15.09 8.45
N ARG A 45 -5.89 -15.77 7.29
CA ARG A 45 -6.99 -16.66 6.88
C ARG A 45 -6.95 -18.02 7.57
N SER A 46 -5.76 -18.61 7.74
CA SER A 46 -5.65 -19.91 8.43
C SER A 46 -6.11 -19.84 9.89
N LEU A 47 -5.93 -18.68 10.52
CA LEU A 47 -6.33 -18.44 11.91
C LEU A 47 -7.67 -17.72 12.04
N SER A 48 -8.37 -17.47 10.93
CA SER A 48 -9.65 -16.72 10.91
C SER A 48 -9.59 -15.39 11.64
N ILE A 49 -8.47 -14.67 11.53
CA ILE A 49 -8.29 -13.37 12.17
C ILE A 49 -9.11 -12.32 11.41
N PRO A 50 -9.96 -11.53 12.08
CA PRO A 50 -10.66 -10.43 11.44
C PRO A 50 -9.70 -9.42 10.81
N TYR A 51 -10.00 -9.00 9.58
CA TYR A 51 -9.25 -7.97 8.86
C TYR A 51 -10.20 -6.92 8.27
N CYS A 52 -9.66 -5.81 7.77
CA CYS A 52 -10.46 -4.71 7.21
C CYS A 52 -11.23 -5.16 5.96
N SER A 53 -12.55 -4.93 5.92
CA SER A 53 -13.41 -5.35 4.81
C SER A 53 -13.09 -4.72 3.45
N LEU A 54 -12.32 -3.62 3.42
CA LEU A 54 -11.82 -3.05 2.16
C LEU A 54 -10.98 -4.07 1.37
N TYR A 55 -10.29 -4.98 2.06
CA TYR A 55 -9.53 -6.04 1.40
C TYR A 55 -10.43 -7.04 0.68
N ASP A 56 -11.70 -7.20 1.06
CA ASP A 56 -12.64 -8.08 0.36
C ASP A 56 -13.12 -7.49 -0.97
N VAL A 57 -13.02 -6.16 -1.12
CA VAL A 57 -13.46 -5.41 -2.33
C VAL A 57 -12.28 -4.89 -3.14
N GLY A 58 -11.17 -5.64 -3.14
CA GLY A 58 -10.06 -5.45 -4.07
C GLY A 58 -8.98 -4.46 -3.67
N TYR A 59 -9.06 -3.82 -2.50
CA TYR A 59 -7.94 -3.01 -2.01
C TYR A 59 -6.81 -3.92 -1.55
N THR A 60 -5.59 -3.76 -2.06
CA THR A 60 -4.43 -4.59 -1.66
C THR A 60 -3.41 -3.83 -0.83
N SER A 61 -3.53 -2.50 -0.79
CA SER A 61 -2.71 -1.64 0.05
C SER A 61 -3.52 -0.40 0.41
N ILE A 62 -3.65 -0.09 1.70
CA ILE A 62 -4.46 1.03 2.20
C ILE A 62 -3.57 2.24 2.54
N GLY A 63 -3.97 3.42 2.09
CA GLY A 63 -3.29 4.71 2.26
C GLY A 63 -4.25 5.82 2.63
N SER A 64 -4.15 6.97 1.96
CA SER A 64 -5.11 8.06 2.14
C SER A 64 -6.35 7.81 1.28
N MET A 65 -7.46 8.48 1.60
CA MET A 65 -8.68 8.41 0.79
C MET A 65 -8.49 8.97 -0.63
N GLU A 66 -7.49 9.82 -0.84
CA GLU A 66 -7.23 10.51 -2.10
C GLU A 66 -6.44 9.65 -3.09
N ASP A 67 -5.57 8.76 -2.57
CA ASP A 67 -4.59 8.03 -3.38
C ASP A 67 -4.84 6.52 -3.44
N THR A 68 -5.82 6.02 -2.69
CA THR A 68 -6.04 4.59 -2.50
C THR A 68 -7.28 4.11 -3.26
N HIS A 69 -7.06 3.20 -4.21
CA HIS A 69 -8.11 2.60 -5.03
C HIS A 69 -7.98 1.07 -5.04
N PRO A 70 -9.04 0.32 -5.44
CA PRO A 70 -8.93 -1.11 -5.66
C PRO A 70 -7.84 -1.46 -6.67
N ASN A 71 -7.18 -2.60 -6.47
CA ASN A 71 -6.10 -3.07 -7.32
C ASN A 71 -6.62 -3.39 -8.73
N PRO A 72 -6.13 -2.75 -9.80
CA PRO A 72 -6.58 -3.00 -11.16
C PRO A 72 -6.42 -4.45 -11.61
N SER A 73 -5.46 -5.18 -11.07
CA SER A 73 -5.20 -6.60 -11.39
C SER A 73 -6.25 -7.55 -10.82
N LEU A 74 -7.07 -7.10 -9.87
CA LEU A 74 -8.17 -7.87 -9.28
C LEU A 74 -9.52 -7.57 -9.93
N ARG A 75 -9.55 -6.67 -10.92
CA ARG A 75 -10.78 -6.22 -11.57
C ARG A 75 -11.37 -7.31 -12.46
N TYR A 76 -12.69 -7.50 -12.37
CA TYR A 76 -13.46 -8.32 -13.31
C TYR A 76 -14.79 -7.64 -13.67
N VAL A 77 -15.45 -8.13 -14.71
CA VAL A 77 -16.76 -7.65 -15.16
C VAL A 77 -17.75 -8.79 -14.97
N THR A 78 -18.84 -8.51 -14.28
CA THR A 78 -19.95 -9.46 -14.06
C THR A 78 -20.78 -9.65 -15.32
N ASP A 79 -21.62 -10.69 -15.36
CA ASP A 79 -22.53 -10.95 -16.48
C ASP A 79 -23.51 -9.80 -16.75
N SER A 80 -23.82 -8.99 -15.74
CA SER A 80 -24.65 -7.79 -15.84
C SER A 80 -23.88 -6.54 -16.29
N GLY A 81 -22.58 -6.66 -16.58
CA GLY A 81 -21.73 -5.58 -17.05
C GLY A 81 -21.18 -4.67 -15.92
N LEU A 82 -21.42 -5.00 -14.65
CA LEU A 82 -20.85 -4.24 -13.52
C LEU A 82 -19.38 -4.59 -13.32
N THR A 83 -18.56 -3.57 -13.06
CA THR A 83 -17.15 -3.74 -12.68
C THR A 83 -17.04 -4.03 -11.19
N GLU A 84 -16.45 -5.17 -10.85
CA GLU A 84 -16.19 -5.61 -9.48
C GLU A 84 -14.72 -6.01 -9.31
N TYR A 85 -14.33 -6.36 -8.09
CA TYR A 85 -12.96 -6.73 -7.76
C TYR A 85 -12.91 -7.96 -6.86
N HIS A 86 -11.97 -8.86 -7.15
CA HIS A 86 -11.70 -10.00 -6.30
C HIS A 86 -11.06 -9.56 -4.97
N PRO A 87 -11.23 -10.34 -3.89
CA PRO A 87 -10.55 -10.08 -2.63
C PRO A 87 -9.03 -10.02 -2.76
N ALA A 88 -8.38 -9.24 -1.91
CA ALA A 88 -6.95 -8.95 -1.93
C ALA A 88 -6.08 -10.21 -1.90
N TYR A 89 -6.47 -11.22 -1.13
CA TYR A 89 -5.73 -12.48 -1.00
C TYR A 89 -5.68 -13.31 -2.30
N ILE A 90 -6.47 -12.96 -3.33
CA ILE A 90 -6.43 -13.60 -4.66
C ILE A 90 -5.30 -13.03 -5.54
N LEU A 91 -4.69 -11.90 -5.15
CA LEU A 91 -3.62 -11.28 -5.94
C LEU A 91 -2.42 -12.23 -6.09
N SER A 92 -2.22 -12.73 -7.32
CA SER A 92 -1.14 -13.67 -7.64
C SER A 92 0.23 -13.01 -7.69
N ASP A 93 0.33 -11.82 -8.29
CA ASP A 93 1.57 -11.06 -8.37
C ASP A 93 1.63 -10.02 -7.24
N PHE A 94 2.38 -10.35 -6.18
CA PHE A 94 2.53 -9.49 -5.02
C PHE A 94 3.32 -8.21 -5.30
N HIS A 95 4.09 -8.11 -6.39
CA HIS A 95 4.74 -6.85 -6.76
C HIS A 95 3.72 -5.76 -7.10
N LEU A 96 2.49 -6.17 -7.45
CA LEU A 96 1.38 -5.28 -7.73
C LEU A 96 0.60 -4.88 -6.48
N GLU A 97 1.04 -5.24 -5.26
CA GLU A 97 0.35 -4.91 -4.01
C GLU A 97 -0.05 -3.42 -3.92
N ARG A 98 0.80 -2.53 -4.46
CA ARG A 98 0.61 -1.07 -4.41
C ARG A 98 0.10 -0.45 -5.71
N SER A 99 -0.32 -1.22 -6.70
CA SER A 99 -0.79 -0.71 -8.00
C SER A 99 -2.05 0.16 -7.90
N GLY A 100 -2.84 0.00 -6.82
CA GLY A 100 -3.98 0.86 -6.48
C GLY A 100 -3.59 2.23 -5.93
N ARG A 101 -2.30 2.50 -5.69
CA ARG A 101 -1.79 3.80 -5.21
C ARG A 101 -1.51 4.74 -6.37
N ARG A 102 -2.55 5.40 -6.88
CA ARG A 102 -2.40 6.41 -7.94
C ARG A 102 -2.10 7.77 -7.31
N LYS A 103 -1.08 8.46 -7.80
CA LYS A 103 -0.92 9.87 -7.48
C LYS A 103 -2.00 10.66 -8.23
N PRO A 104 -2.62 11.69 -7.62
CA PRO A 104 -3.40 12.65 -8.38
C PRO A 104 -2.52 13.19 -9.50
N ASN A 105 -3.10 13.35 -10.69
CA ASN A 105 -2.42 14.01 -11.81
C ASN A 105 -1.94 15.37 -11.27
N PRO A 106 -0.66 15.78 -11.46
CA PRO A 106 -0.27 17.12 -11.05
C PRO A 106 -1.19 18.10 -11.77
N MET A 107 -1.95 18.88 -11.00
CA MET A 107 -2.67 20.03 -11.53
C MET A 107 -1.67 20.86 -12.34
N PRO A 108 -1.98 21.30 -13.57
CA PRO A 108 -1.11 22.20 -14.29
C PRO A 108 -0.85 23.41 -13.38
N CYS A 109 0.41 23.62 -12.97
CA CYS A 109 0.77 24.79 -12.18
C CYS A 109 0.31 26.03 -12.95
N GLU A 110 -0.56 26.84 -12.34
CA GLU A 110 -0.88 28.16 -12.85
C GLU A 110 0.43 28.91 -13.09
N ALA A 111 0.63 29.36 -14.34
CA ALA A 111 1.78 30.16 -14.71
C ALA A 111 1.83 31.38 -13.79
N LYS A 112 2.94 31.53 -13.06
CA LYS A 112 3.18 32.75 -12.28
C LYS A 112 3.23 33.93 -13.26
N PRO A 113 2.50 35.04 -13.00
CA PRO A 113 2.63 36.22 -13.82
C PRO A 113 4.05 36.76 -13.72
N GLU A 114 4.67 37.00 -14.87
CA GLU A 114 5.97 37.66 -14.98
C GLU A 114 5.88 39.02 -14.27
N SER A 115 6.72 39.22 -13.26
CA SER A 115 6.91 40.52 -12.64
C SER A 115 7.61 41.43 -13.64
N SER A 116 6.87 42.39 -14.19
CA SER A 116 7.42 43.49 -14.98
C SER A 116 8.49 44.22 -14.16
N VAL A 117 9.73 44.16 -14.65
CA VAL A 117 10.84 44.96 -14.15
C VAL A 117 10.61 46.40 -14.60
N ASN A 118 10.59 47.33 -13.64
CA ASN A 118 10.92 48.74 -13.88
C ASN A 118 12.42 48.93 -13.70
#